data_AF-X1MUW5-F1
#
_entry.id   AF-X1MUW5-F1
#
_cell.length_a   1.000
_cell.length_b   1.000
_cell.length_c   1.000
_cell.angle_alpha   90.00
_cell.angle_beta   90.00
_cell.angle_gamma   90.00
#
_symmetry.space_group_name_H-M   'P 1'
#
loop_
_entity.id
_entity.type
_entity.pdbx_description
1 polymer ?
#
loop_
_entity_poly.entity_id
_entity_poly.type
_entity_poly.pdbx_seq_one_letter_code
_entity_poly.pdbx_strand_id
1 'polypeptide(L)'
;ILIAPPHNTWINYNPFFRARVSDAGGDDVRAKFGVDGYGEFWGGWVASGNISESSAQAIADGTYNWRALTQDEHGGTGPWSGYWTLRKDTIDPTVTSFTVDGHTSDFTVINDASFTINWTVSDSGGSNLSQVEVWRKTDGGAWAKVHTEGASGSSSSGSWANSVSCGHTYQYGFHVFDGAGNMGLEPSTITATNDCCTSHAYYQCYNDDVYWYDSCDNREELKQNCQATCFPGVLGNGCESGTYQCPAGSDICIGLQPCSPPQY
;
A
#
# COMPACT_ATOMS: atom_id res chain seq x y z
N ILE A 1 6.81 -6.41 -42.61
CA ILE A 1 6.32 -7.11 -41.40
C ILE A 1 6.25 -6.11 -40.26
N LEU A 2 5.12 -6.01 -39.55
CA LEU A 2 4.98 -5.11 -38.41
C LEU A 2 5.78 -5.62 -37.21
N ILE A 3 6.38 -4.71 -36.42
CA ILE A 3 7.27 -5.05 -35.29
C ILE A 3 6.77 -4.41 -33.99
N ALA A 4 6.55 -3.10 -34.00
CA ALA A 4 6.14 -2.36 -32.81
C ALA A 4 5.23 -1.18 -33.18
N PRO A 5 4.29 -0.78 -32.30
CA PRO A 5 3.91 -1.48 -31.05
C PRO A 5 3.22 -2.83 -31.30
N PRO A 6 3.41 -3.86 -30.45
CA PRO A 6 2.77 -5.16 -30.65
C PRO A 6 1.25 -5.11 -30.76
N HIS A 7 0.66 -6.08 -31.47
CA HIS A 7 -0.78 -6.23 -31.57
C HIS A 7 -1.45 -6.44 -30.20
N ASN A 8 -2.56 -5.73 -29.94
CA ASN A 8 -3.37 -5.79 -28.72
C ASN A 8 -2.64 -5.42 -27.42
N THR A 9 -1.75 -4.43 -27.48
CA THR A 9 -1.02 -3.93 -26.31
C THR A 9 -1.60 -2.62 -25.78
N TRP A 10 -1.44 -2.39 -24.47
CA TRP A 10 -1.60 -1.09 -23.83
C TRP A 10 -0.23 -0.42 -23.65
N ILE A 11 -0.18 0.89 -23.83
CA ILE A 11 0.99 1.71 -23.55
C ILE A 11 0.57 3.00 -22.83
N ASN A 12 1.50 3.60 -22.10
CA ASN A 12 1.35 4.92 -21.49
C ASN A 12 2.38 5.95 -21.99
N TYR A 13 2.89 5.73 -23.20
CA TYR A 13 3.91 6.59 -23.81
C TYR A 13 3.59 6.84 -25.29
N ASN A 14 4.34 7.74 -25.92
CA ASN A 14 4.20 7.97 -27.37
C ASN A 14 4.90 6.85 -28.14
N PRO A 15 4.19 6.11 -29.01
CA PRO A 15 4.73 4.93 -29.67
C PRO A 15 5.72 5.27 -30.78
N PHE A 16 6.74 4.42 -30.92
CA PHE A 16 7.48 4.26 -32.17
C PHE A 16 6.86 3.13 -32.98
N PHE A 17 6.43 3.46 -34.19
CA PHE A 17 5.98 2.49 -35.18
C PHE A 17 7.18 1.95 -35.95
N ARG A 18 7.28 0.63 -36.00
CA ARG A 18 8.39 -0.10 -36.59
C ARG A 18 7.87 -1.19 -37.50
N ALA A 19 8.42 -1.25 -38.71
CA ALA A 19 8.18 -2.34 -39.64
C ALA A 19 9.50 -2.78 -40.27
N ARG A 20 9.72 -4.10 -40.33
CA ARG A 20 10.75 -4.66 -41.20
C ARG A 20 10.28 -4.57 -42.64
N VAL A 21 11.10 -3.95 -43.48
CA VAL A 21 10.80 -3.66 -44.88
C VAL A 21 11.81 -4.35 -45.79
N SER A 22 11.39 -4.73 -46.99
CA SER A 22 12.23 -5.43 -47.95
C SER A 22 11.74 -5.13 -49.36
N ASP A 23 12.70 -5.02 -50.26
CA ASP A 23 12.50 -4.94 -51.71
C ASP A 23 13.23 -6.10 -52.40
N ALA A 24 12.68 -6.59 -53.52
CA ALA A 24 13.20 -7.74 -54.26
C ALA A 24 14.39 -7.39 -55.17
N GLY A 25 14.48 -6.14 -55.65
CA GLY A 25 15.61 -5.59 -56.39
C GLY A 25 16.81 -5.27 -55.49
N GLY A 26 16.57 -5.11 -54.19
CA GLY A 26 17.59 -4.80 -53.20
C GLY A 26 17.77 -3.30 -52.96
N ASP A 27 16.87 -2.48 -53.50
CA ASP A 27 16.87 -1.03 -53.35
C ASP A 27 16.63 -0.62 -51.88
N ASP A 28 17.00 0.62 -51.56
CA ASP A 28 16.61 1.23 -50.30
C ASP A 28 15.08 1.35 -50.23
N VAL A 29 14.54 1.06 -49.05
CA VAL A 29 13.11 0.92 -48.82
C VAL A 29 12.73 1.60 -47.51
N ARG A 30 11.52 2.16 -47.45
CA ARG A 30 10.94 2.71 -46.23
C ARG A 30 9.52 2.22 -46.00
N ALA A 31 9.05 2.35 -44.77
CA ALA A 31 7.65 2.12 -44.45
C ALA A 31 6.84 3.44 -44.55
N LYS A 32 5.63 3.36 -45.09
CA LYS A 32 4.55 4.30 -44.77
C LYS A 32 3.71 3.68 -43.67
N PHE A 33 3.54 4.38 -42.56
CA PHE A 33 2.63 3.98 -41.50
C PHE A 33 1.30 4.69 -41.69
N GLY A 34 0.20 3.96 -41.51
CA GLY A 34 -1.14 4.50 -41.43
C GLY A 34 -1.75 4.15 -40.08
N VAL A 35 -2.19 5.15 -39.35
CA VAL A 35 -2.79 5.02 -38.02
C VAL A 35 -4.16 5.69 -38.07
N ASP A 36 -5.21 4.89 -37.92
CA ASP A 36 -6.59 5.38 -37.96
C ASP A 36 -6.81 6.41 -36.86
N GLY A 37 -7.32 7.60 -37.21
CA GLY A 37 -7.53 8.71 -36.26
C GLY A 37 -6.31 9.60 -35.98
N TYR A 38 -5.11 9.22 -36.43
CA TYR A 38 -3.91 10.07 -36.36
C TYR A 38 -3.43 10.54 -37.74
N GLY A 39 -3.43 9.63 -38.73
CA GLY A 39 -3.03 9.91 -40.10
C GLY A 39 -1.91 8.99 -40.61
N GLU A 40 -1.35 9.36 -41.75
CA GLU A 40 -0.26 8.61 -42.38
C GLU A 40 1.06 9.40 -42.32
N PHE A 41 2.16 8.69 -42.08
CA PHE A 41 3.48 9.28 -41.96
C PHE A 41 4.56 8.30 -42.41
N TRP A 42 5.72 8.85 -42.79
CA TRP A 42 6.83 8.07 -43.31
C TRP A 42 7.82 7.69 -42.21
N GLY A 43 8.36 6.48 -42.31
CA GLY A 43 9.61 6.11 -41.67
C GLY A 43 10.83 6.50 -42.49
N GLY A 44 12.00 6.34 -41.88
CA GLY A 44 13.28 6.54 -42.55
C GLY A 44 13.56 5.52 -43.65
N TRP A 45 14.34 5.94 -44.67
CA TRP A 45 14.93 5.04 -45.65
C TRP A 45 15.94 4.10 -44.99
N VAL A 46 15.87 2.82 -45.34
CA VAL A 46 16.79 1.81 -44.86
C VAL A 46 17.09 0.80 -45.96
N ALA A 47 18.27 0.17 -45.91
CA ALA A 47 18.59 -0.92 -46.83
C ALA A 47 17.60 -2.09 -46.70
N SER A 48 17.29 -2.75 -47.82
CA SER A 48 16.37 -3.89 -47.89
C SER A 48 16.62 -4.92 -46.79
N GLY A 49 15.57 -5.30 -46.07
CA GLY A 49 15.60 -6.26 -44.96
C GLY A 49 15.71 -5.63 -43.57
N ASN A 50 15.98 -4.33 -43.46
CA ASN A 50 16.10 -3.62 -42.18
C ASN A 50 14.76 -3.06 -41.66
N ILE A 51 14.80 -2.41 -40.49
CA ILE A 51 13.64 -1.82 -39.83
C ILE A 51 13.55 -0.34 -40.20
N SER A 52 12.45 0.05 -40.84
CA SER A 52 12.06 1.45 -40.99
C SER A 52 11.17 1.83 -39.81
N GLU A 53 11.41 3.00 -39.21
CA GLU A 53 10.71 3.44 -38.00
C GLU A 53 10.32 4.92 -38.05
N SER A 54 9.27 5.28 -37.31
CA SER A 54 8.82 6.66 -37.10
C SER A 54 7.99 6.75 -35.83
N SER A 55 7.95 7.93 -35.19
CA SER A 55 7.16 8.15 -33.98
C SER A 55 5.87 8.90 -34.28
N ALA A 56 4.74 8.46 -33.71
CA ALA A 56 3.55 9.30 -33.62
C ALA A 56 3.64 10.16 -32.34
N GLN A 57 4.22 11.33 -32.46
CA GLN A 57 4.33 12.24 -31.32
C GLN A 57 2.95 12.78 -30.95
N ALA A 58 2.70 12.89 -29.64
CA ALA A 58 1.47 13.46 -29.07
C ALA A 58 0.17 12.79 -29.55
N ILE A 59 0.20 11.49 -29.86
CA ILE A 59 -1.02 10.72 -30.06
C ILE A 59 -1.83 10.70 -28.76
N ALA A 60 -3.12 11.02 -28.80
CA ALA A 60 -3.96 11.08 -27.61
C ALA A 60 -4.24 9.67 -27.05
N ASP A 61 -4.76 9.60 -25.83
CA ASP A 61 -5.25 8.33 -25.29
C ASP A 61 -6.44 7.81 -26.11
N GLY A 62 -6.53 6.50 -26.25
CA GLY A 62 -7.53 5.85 -27.09
C GLY A 62 -7.07 4.55 -27.73
N THR A 63 -7.95 3.97 -28.55
CA THR A 63 -7.68 2.75 -29.32
C THR A 63 -7.42 3.09 -30.78
N TYR A 64 -6.33 2.58 -31.32
CA TYR A 64 -5.85 2.84 -32.67
C TYR A 64 -5.66 1.53 -33.43
N ASN A 65 -6.14 1.49 -34.67
CA ASN A 65 -5.74 0.47 -35.62
C ASN A 65 -4.67 1.05 -36.54
N TRP A 66 -3.60 0.30 -36.76
CA TRP A 66 -2.46 0.76 -37.55
C TRP A 66 -1.95 -0.32 -38.48
N ARG A 67 -1.32 0.10 -39.57
CA ARG A 67 -0.75 -0.76 -40.61
C ARG A 67 0.43 -0.08 -41.29
N ALA A 68 1.18 -0.84 -42.09
CA ALA A 68 2.27 -0.28 -42.88
C ALA A 68 2.29 -0.84 -44.32
N LEU A 69 2.77 -0.04 -45.27
CA LEU A 69 3.19 -0.49 -46.59
C LEU A 69 4.65 -0.12 -46.84
N THR A 70 5.28 -0.75 -47.82
CA THR A 70 6.64 -0.43 -48.26
C THR A 70 6.62 0.52 -49.46
N GLN A 71 7.61 1.40 -49.54
CA GLN A 71 7.93 2.17 -50.74
C GLN A 71 9.44 2.08 -51.02
N ASP A 72 9.83 1.77 -52.26
CA ASP A 72 11.22 1.81 -52.74
C ASP A 72 11.63 3.23 -53.19
N GLU A 73 12.93 3.45 -53.40
CA GLU A 73 13.48 4.77 -53.80
C GLU A 73 12.96 5.28 -55.17
N HIS A 74 12.45 4.37 -56.00
CA HIS A 74 11.85 4.65 -57.30
C HIS A 74 10.35 4.97 -57.22
N GLY A 75 9.76 4.93 -56.01
CA GLY A 75 8.37 5.23 -55.72
C GLY A 75 7.42 4.05 -55.86
N GLY A 76 7.92 2.86 -56.22
CA GLY A 76 7.15 1.62 -56.24
C GLY A 76 6.69 1.24 -54.83
N THR A 77 5.47 0.73 -54.70
CA THR A 77 4.87 0.43 -53.40
C THR A 77 4.42 -1.01 -53.28
N GLY A 78 4.63 -1.61 -52.11
CA GLY A 78 4.01 -2.88 -51.74
C GLY A 78 2.55 -2.72 -51.26
N PRO A 79 1.84 -3.84 -51.05
CA PRO A 79 0.52 -3.80 -50.44
C PRO A 79 0.60 -3.36 -48.98
N TRP A 80 -0.51 -2.80 -48.46
CA TRP A 80 -0.69 -2.60 -47.03
C TRP A 80 -0.67 -3.94 -46.28
N SER A 81 -0.06 -3.95 -45.10
CA SER A 81 -0.23 -5.03 -44.13
C SER A 81 -1.69 -5.12 -43.63
N GLY A 82 -2.01 -6.22 -42.95
CA GLY A 82 -3.16 -6.26 -42.05
C GLY A 82 -3.03 -5.22 -40.92
N TYR A 83 -4.16 -4.93 -40.28
CA TYR A 83 -4.20 -4.01 -39.14
C TYR A 83 -3.69 -4.67 -37.87
N TRP A 84 -2.92 -3.92 -37.09
CA TRP A 84 -2.68 -4.18 -35.68
C TRP A 84 -3.39 -3.15 -34.80
N THR A 85 -3.85 -3.57 -33.62
CA THR A 85 -4.50 -2.68 -32.65
C THR A 85 -3.51 -2.30 -31.56
N LEU A 86 -3.49 -1.02 -31.22
CA LEU A 86 -2.77 -0.43 -30.08
C LEU A 86 -3.78 0.32 -29.22
N ARG A 87 -3.58 0.33 -27.91
CA ARG A 87 -4.33 1.17 -26.99
C ARG A 87 -3.37 2.03 -26.17
N LYS A 88 -3.71 3.29 -25.97
CA LYS A 88 -2.94 4.22 -25.17
C LYS A 88 -3.79 4.74 -24.03
N ASP A 89 -3.22 4.72 -22.84
CA ASP A 89 -3.80 5.25 -21.61
C ASP A 89 -2.68 5.84 -20.76
N THR A 90 -2.75 7.12 -20.46
CA THR A 90 -1.77 7.87 -19.66
C THR A 90 -2.36 8.40 -18.37
N ILE A 91 -3.59 8.01 -18.03
CA ILE A 91 -4.28 8.47 -16.83
C ILE A 91 -3.89 7.53 -15.70
N ASP A 92 -3.26 8.08 -14.65
CA ASP A 92 -2.90 7.29 -13.47
C ASP A 92 -4.16 6.76 -12.75
N PRO A 93 -4.13 5.51 -12.25
CA PRO A 93 -5.13 5.05 -11.30
C PRO A 93 -5.04 5.86 -10.01
N THR A 94 -6.12 5.87 -9.22
CA THR A 94 -6.24 6.65 -7.98
C THR A 94 -6.45 5.74 -6.77
N VAL A 95 -5.74 6.03 -5.68
CA VAL A 95 -6.03 5.49 -4.35
C VAL A 95 -7.12 6.35 -3.72
N THR A 96 -8.34 5.82 -3.65
CA THR A 96 -9.51 6.55 -3.10
C THR A 96 -9.65 6.38 -1.59
N SER A 97 -9.17 5.26 -1.05
CA SER A 97 -9.08 5.00 0.39
C SER A 97 -7.86 4.14 0.68
N PHE A 98 -7.16 4.47 1.77
CA PHE A 98 -6.06 3.68 2.31
C PHE A 98 -6.05 3.85 3.83
N THR A 99 -6.12 2.74 4.56
CA THR A 99 -6.07 2.74 6.02
C THR A 99 -5.16 1.66 6.58
N VAL A 100 -4.56 1.95 7.72
CA VAL A 100 -3.80 0.99 8.53
C VAL A 100 -4.56 0.84 9.84
N ASP A 101 -5.10 -0.35 10.07
CA ASP A 101 -5.97 -0.68 11.21
C ASP A 101 -7.13 0.32 11.39
N GLY A 102 -7.76 0.72 10.28
CA GLY A 102 -8.86 1.68 10.26
C GLY A 102 -8.44 3.16 10.39
N HIS A 103 -7.16 3.45 10.63
CA HIS A 103 -6.65 4.82 10.73
C HIS A 103 -6.21 5.36 9.37
N THR A 104 -6.43 6.66 9.15
CA THR A 104 -5.98 7.42 7.96
C THR A 104 -4.81 8.35 8.27
N SER A 105 -4.30 8.33 9.51
CA SER A 105 -3.20 9.16 10.00
C SER A 105 -2.37 8.35 11.00
N ASP A 106 -1.21 8.90 11.37
CA ASP A 106 -0.32 8.27 12.34
C ASP A 106 -1.03 7.94 13.66
N PHE A 107 -0.69 6.80 14.26
CA PHE A 107 -1.30 6.30 15.48
C PHE A 107 -0.34 5.44 16.30
N THR A 108 -0.71 5.17 17.55
CA THR A 108 0.04 4.32 18.48
C THR A 108 -0.89 3.27 19.07
N VAL A 109 -0.38 2.04 19.16
CA VAL A 109 -1.05 0.87 19.72
C VAL A 109 -0.08 0.14 20.65
N ILE A 110 -0.62 -0.79 21.45
CA ILE A 110 0.14 -1.53 22.44
C ILE A 110 -0.07 -3.02 22.21
N ASN A 111 1.03 -3.77 22.14
CA ASN A 111 1.04 -5.24 22.06
C ASN A 111 0.25 -5.84 20.88
N ASP A 112 0.05 -5.10 19.80
CA ASP A 112 -0.67 -5.64 18.65
C ASP A 112 0.19 -6.65 17.88
N ALA A 113 -0.41 -7.77 17.50
CA ALA A 113 0.25 -8.81 16.71
C ALA A 113 0.05 -8.62 15.20
N SER A 114 -0.91 -7.80 14.80
CA SER A 114 -1.27 -7.59 13.40
C SER A 114 -1.93 -6.24 13.16
N PHE A 115 -1.68 -5.66 11.99
CA PHE A 115 -2.45 -4.52 11.49
C PHE A 115 -3.23 -4.91 10.24
N THR A 116 -4.48 -4.44 10.14
CA THR A 116 -5.29 -4.66 8.95
C THR A 116 -5.12 -3.51 7.97
N ILE A 117 -4.54 -3.78 6.81
CA ILE A 117 -4.37 -2.78 5.74
C ILE A 117 -5.59 -2.86 4.83
N ASN A 118 -6.34 -1.77 4.66
CA ASN A 118 -7.50 -1.73 3.77
C ASN A 118 -7.32 -0.66 2.72
N TRP A 119 -7.88 -0.90 1.53
CA TRP A 119 -7.81 0.05 0.44
C TRP A 119 -9.04 0.01 -0.47
N THR A 120 -9.24 1.13 -1.18
CA THR A 120 -10.12 1.22 -2.33
C THR A 120 -9.40 2.00 -3.41
N VAL A 121 -9.42 1.49 -4.63
CA VAL A 121 -8.74 2.06 -5.79
C VAL A 121 -9.70 2.16 -6.98
N SER A 122 -9.38 3.06 -7.90
CA SER A 122 -10.13 3.24 -9.14
C SER A 122 -9.22 3.61 -10.30
N ASP A 123 -9.61 3.20 -11.50
CA ASP A 123 -9.03 3.66 -12.76
C ASP A 123 -10.11 4.29 -13.65
N SER A 124 -9.80 5.47 -14.19
CA SER A 124 -10.66 6.16 -15.17
C SER A 124 -10.00 6.28 -16.55
N GLY A 125 -8.75 5.83 -16.71
CA GLY A 125 -8.00 5.83 -17.96
C GLY A 125 -8.53 4.85 -19.00
N GLY A 126 -9.03 3.71 -18.52
CA GLY A 126 -9.70 2.69 -19.33
C GLY A 126 -8.87 1.45 -19.59
N SER A 127 -7.58 1.44 -19.21
CA SER A 127 -6.77 0.23 -19.18
C SER A 127 -7.15 -0.71 -18.03
N ASN A 128 -7.99 -0.24 -17.10
CA ASN A 128 -8.43 -0.92 -15.88
C ASN A 128 -7.27 -1.21 -14.93
N LEU A 129 -7.60 -1.49 -13.68
CA LEU A 129 -6.62 -1.87 -12.66
C LEU A 129 -5.90 -3.18 -13.04
N SER A 130 -4.64 -3.29 -12.65
CA SER A 130 -3.84 -4.50 -12.83
C SER A 130 -3.34 -5.09 -11.51
N GLN A 131 -2.84 -4.26 -10.59
CA GLN A 131 -2.33 -4.70 -9.30
C GLN A 131 -2.28 -3.57 -8.27
N VAL A 132 -2.16 -3.96 -7.01
CA VAL A 132 -1.83 -3.08 -5.88
C VAL A 132 -0.59 -3.60 -5.16
N GLU A 133 0.10 -2.69 -4.47
CA GLU A 133 1.29 -3.00 -3.69
C GLU A 133 1.25 -2.28 -2.35
N VAL A 134 1.48 -3.03 -1.26
CA VAL A 134 1.71 -2.44 0.07
C VAL A 134 3.21 -2.39 0.31
N TRP A 135 3.69 -1.20 0.63
CA TRP A 135 5.07 -0.94 0.99
C TRP A 135 5.17 -0.63 2.48
N ARG A 136 6.24 -1.09 3.12
CA ARG A 136 6.49 -0.86 4.55
C ARG A 136 7.96 -0.57 4.80
N LYS A 137 8.24 0.36 5.69
CA LYS A 137 9.53 0.47 6.38
C LYS A 137 9.34 0.28 7.88
N THR A 138 10.34 -0.30 8.55
CA THR A 138 10.35 -0.56 10.00
C THR A 138 11.48 0.22 10.64
N ASP A 139 11.21 0.91 11.75
CA ASP A 139 12.16 1.70 12.55
C ASP A 139 13.04 2.66 11.74
N GLY A 140 12.42 3.35 10.77
CA GLY A 140 13.12 4.28 9.89
C GLY A 140 14.05 3.63 8.85
N GLY A 141 14.00 2.31 8.70
CA GLY A 141 14.76 1.55 7.70
C GLY A 141 14.31 1.81 6.25
N ALA A 142 14.77 0.94 5.34
CA ALA A 142 14.43 1.03 3.92
C ALA A 142 12.98 0.57 3.66
N TRP A 143 12.38 1.15 2.62
CA TRP A 143 11.09 0.69 2.09
C TRP A 143 11.24 -0.69 1.44
N ALA A 144 10.34 -1.60 1.80
CA ALA A 144 10.20 -2.91 1.18
C ALA A 144 8.75 -3.15 0.76
N LYS A 145 8.56 -3.74 -0.42
CA LYS A 145 7.24 -4.26 -0.81
C LYS A 145 6.93 -5.49 0.03
N VAL A 146 5.93 -5.37 0.90
CA VAL A 146 5.53 -6.43 1.83
C VAL A 146 4.32 -7.21 1.34
N HIS A 147 3.55 -6.64 0.41
CA HIS A 147 2.40 -7.29 -0.18
C HIS A 147 2.17 -6.84 -1.62
N THR A 148 1.66 -7.73 -2.46
CA THR A 148 1.17 -7.43 -3.80
C THR A 148 -0.03 -8.32 -4.10
N GLU A 149 -1.04 -7.73 -4.73
CA GLU A 149 -2.27 -8.42 -5.09
C GLU A 149 -2.74 -7.95 -6.46
N GLY A 150 -3.30 -8.86 -7.26
CA GLY A 150 -3.91 -8.51 -8.54
C GLY A 150 -5.19 -7.71 -8.33
N ALA A 151 -5.38 -6.67 -9.15
CA ALA A 151 -6.60 -5.89 -9.19
C ALA A 151 -7.18 -5.96 -10.61
N SER A 152 -8.49 -5.77 -10.75
CA SER A 152 -9.15 -5.77 -12.06
C SER A 152 -10.39 -4.89 -12.06
N GLY A 153 -10.86 -4.55 -13.26
CA GLY A 153 -11.97 -3.62 -13.46
C GLY A 153 -11.58 -2.17 -13.21
N SER A 154 -12.55 -1.27 -13.30
CA SER A 154 -12.34 0.18 -13.10
C SER A 154 -12.35 0.59 -11.63
N SER A 155 -12.72 -0.29 -10.71
CA SER A 155 -12.62 -0.07 -9.27
C SER A 155 -12.49 -1.40 -8.53
N SER A 156 -11.73 -1.38 -7.45
CA SER A 156 -11.53 -2.54 -6.57
C SER A 156 -11.29 -2.09 -5.13
N SER A 157 -11.67 -2.94 -4.19
CA SER A 157 -11.34 -2.81 -2.77
C SER A 157 -10.72 -4.09 -2.27
N GLY A 158 -9.82 -4.00 -1.30
CA GLY A 158 -9.16 -5.15 -0.72
C GLY A 158 -8.74 -4.91 0.73
N SER A 159 -8.29 -5.98 1.35
CA SER A 159 -7.81 -5.98 2.73
C SER A 159 -6.74 -7.04 2.91
N TRP A 160 -5.69 -6.71 3.65
CA TRP A 160 -4.61 -7.63 3.98
C TRP A 160 -4.17 -7.47 5.43
N ALA A 161 -4.06 -8.60 6.15
CA ALA A 161 -3.55 -8.62 7.51
C ALA A 161 -2.02 -8.72 7.51
N ASN A 162 -1.36 -7.69 8.04
CA ASN A 162 0.08 -7.67 8.21
C ASN A 162 0.49 -8.11 9.61
N SER A 163 1.28 -9.17 9.72
CA SER A 163 1.89 -9.54 11.00
C SER A 163 2.96 -8.53 11.41
N VAL A 164 2.86 -8.06 12.65
CA VAL A 164 3.79 -7.12 13.27
C VAL A 164 4.19 -7.60 14.66
N SER A 165 5.25 -7.02 15.20
CA SER A 165 5.67 -7.21 16.58
C SER A 165 5.66 -5.86 17.30
N CYS A 166 5.36 -5.89 18.59
CA CYS A 166 5.52 -4.72 19.44
C CYS A 166 7.00 -4.33 19.56
N GLY A 167 7.26 -3.12 20.04
CA GLY A 167 8.58 -2.51 20.18
C GLY A 167 9.10 -1.86 18.90
N HIS A 168 8.22 -1.63 17.91
CA HIS A 168 8.61 -1.17 16.58
C HIS A 168 7.66 -0.09 16.06
N THR A 169 8.20 0.78 15.22
CA THR A 169 7.44 1.74 14.43
C THR A 169 7.40 1.28 12.97
N TYR A 170 6.21 1.15 12.42
CA TYR A 170 5.97 0.75 11.03
C TYR A 170 5.38 1.91 10.26
N GLN A 171 5.97 2.27 9.12
CA GLN A 171 5.36 3.22 8.20
C GLN A 171 4.95 2.50 6.91
N TYR A 172 3.72 2.74 6.48
CA TYR A 172 3.10 2.10 5.32
C TYR A 172 2.85 3.09 4.19
N GLY A 173 3.05 2.63 2.96
CA GLY A 173 2.65 3.26 1.72
C GLY A 173 1.92 2.29 0.81
N PHE A 174 1.25 2.79 -0.23
CA PHE A 174 0.32 2.00 -1.04
C PHE A 174 0.27 2.47 -2.49
N HIS A 175 0.71 1.60 -3.40
CA HIS A 175 0.70 1.91 -4.82
C HIS A 175 -0.37 1.10 -5.53
N VAL A 176 -0.96 1.69 -6.56
CA VAL A 176 -1.89 1.01 -7.48
C VAL A 176 -1.41 1.17 -8.91
N PHE A 177 -1.57 0.13 -9.71
CA PHE A 177 -1.19 0.11 -11.12
C PHE A 177 -2.38 -0.28 -11.99
N ASP A 178 -2.36 0.20 -13.22
CA ASP A 178 -3.34 -0.14 -14.26
C ASP A 178 -2.76 -1.06 -15.34
N GLY A 179 -3.57 -1.38 -16.35
CA GLY A 179 -3.21 -2.27 -17.46
C GLY A 179 -2.25 -1.65 -18.48
N ALA A 180 -2.07 -0.32 -18.47
CA ALA A 180 -1.12 0.39 -19.32
C ALA A 180 0.23 0.62 -18.63
N GLY A 181 0.32 0.35 -17.32
CA GLY A 181 1.52 0.52 -16.51
C GLY A 181 1.62 1.89 -15.84
N ASN A 182 0.53 2.66 -15.78
CA ASN A 182 0.44 3.87 -14.98
C ASN A 182 0.42 3.53 -13.48
N MET A 183 0.80 4.49 -12.63
CA MET A 183 0.97 4.26 -11.20
C MET A 183 0.32 5.38 -10.38
N GLY A 184 -0.65 5.01 -9.55
CA GLY A 184 -1.23 5.85 -8.52
C GLY A 184 -0.55 5.61 -7.18
N LEU A 185 -0.35 6.69 -6.42
CA LEU A 185 0.19 6.65 -5.06
C LEU A 185 -0.89 7.04 -4.05
N GLU A 186 -0.74 6.58 -2.82
CA GLU A 186 -1.49 7.11 -1.68
C GLU A 186 -1.17 8.59 -1.45
N PRO A 187 -2.10 9.38 -0.89
CA PRO A 187 -1.85 10.81 -0.64
C PRO A 187 -0.79 11.06 0.44
N SER A 188 -0.67 10.14 1.41
CA SER A 188 0.34 10.18 2.46
C SER A 188 0.54 8.80 3.06
N THR A 189 1.76 8.54 3.52
CA THR A 189 2.07 7.34 4.31
C THR A 189 1.42 7.40 5.69
N ILE A 190 1.16 6.24 6.30
CA ILE A 190 0.63 6.12 7.66
C ILE A 190 1.65 5.42 8.57
N THR A 191 1.95 6.03 9.71
CA THR A 191 2.90 5.51 10.71
C THR A 191 2.15 4.91 11.90
N ALA A 192 2.40 3.64 12.19
CA ALA A 192 1.88 2.90 13.33
C ALA A 192 3.03 2.57 14.29
N THR A 193 3.01 3.16 15.48
CA THR A 193 3.94 2.80 16.57
C THR A 193 3.29 1.73 17.43
N ASN A 194 3.95 0.59 17.57
CA ASN A 194 3.47 -0.52 18.37
C ASN A 194 4.38 -0.69 19.59
N ASP A 195 3.94 -0.26 20.75
CA ASP A 195 4.72 -0.33 21.98
C ASP A 195 4.57 -1.71 22.64
N CYS A 196 5.62 -2.17 23.33
CA CYS A 196 5.56 -3.39 24.13
C CYS A 196 5.27 -3.05 25.58
N CYS A 197 4.16 -3.57 26.11
CA CYS A 197 3.82 -3.46 27.52
C CYS A 197 3.67 -4.86 28.12
N THR A 198 4.37 -5.14 29.20
CA THR A 198 4.23 -6.42 29.93
C THR A 198 3.07 -6.30 30.89
N SER A 199 2.05 -7.15 30.74
CA SER A 199 0.93 -7.23 31.68
C SER A 199 1.42 -7.64 33.08
N HIS A 200 0.77 -7.13 34.12
CA HIS A 200 1.09 -7.35 35.54
C HIS A 200 2.53 -7.02 35.92
N ALA A 201 3.13 -6.00 35.29
CA ALA A 201 4.51 -5.62 35.54
C ALA A 201 4.74 -5.15 36.98
N TYR A 202 3.79 -4.39 37.53
CA TYR A 202 3.81 -3.97 38.93
C TYR A 202 2.39 -3.81 39.46
N TYR A 203 2.26 -3.48 40.74
CA TYR A 203 0.97 -3.23 41.37
C TYR A 203 1.06 -1.99 42.26
N GLN A 204 -0.05 -1.27 42.37
CA GLN A 204 -0.13 -0.05 43.17
C GLN A 204 -1.53 0.12 43.77
N CYS A 205 -1.60 0.82 44.90
CA CYS A 205 -2.85 1.27 45.50
C CYS A 205 -3.61 2.24 44.59
N TYR A 206 -4.89 1.97 44.35
CA TYR A 206 -5.82 2.90 43.71
C TYR A 206 -7.23 2.70 44.30
N ASN A 207 -7.85 3.77 44.78
CA ASN A 207 -9.17 3.73 45.44
C ASN A 207 -9.24 2.66 46.56
N ASP A 208 -8.29 2.71 47.49
CA ASP A 208 -8.14 1.80 48.65
C ASP A 208 -7.87 0.32 48.34
N ASP A 209 -7.88 -0.08 47.07
CA ASP A 209 -7.62 -1.42 46.58
C ASP A 209 -6.26 -1.53 45.86
N VAL A 210 -5.70 -2.73 45.74
CA VAL A 210 -4.48 -2.97 44.96
C VAL A 210 -4.85 -3.40 43.54
N TYR A 211 -4.39 -2.66 42.54
CA TYR A 211 -4.55 -3.00 41.13
C TYR A 211 -3.22 -3.42 40.52
N TRP A 212 -3.29 -4.30 39.52
CA TRP A 212 -2.16 -4.52 38.62
C TRP A 212 -2.00 -3.34 37.67
N TYR A 213 -0.76 -3.10 37.26
CA TYR A 213 -0.38 -2.15 36.23
C TYR A 213 0.57 -2.85 35.27
N ASP A 214 0.42 -2.58 33.97
CA ASP A 214 1.36 -3.04 32.96
C ASP A 214 2.67 -2.22 33.01
N SER A 215 3.67 -2.61 32.20
CA SER A 215 4.96 -1.90 32.17
C SER A 215 4.90 -0.52 31.51
N CYS A 216 3.72 -0.08 31.10
CA CYS A 216 3.44 1.22 30.48
C CYS A 216 2.50 2.08 31.34
N ASP A 217 2.38 1.72 32.63
CA ASP A 217 1.59 2.40 33.64
C ASP A 217 0.07 2.39 33.38
N ASN A 218 -0.44 1.51 32.52
CA ASN A 218 -1.88 1.30 32.37
C ASN A 218 -2.39 0.42 33.51
N ARG A 219 -3.46 0.87 34.18
CA ARG A 219 -4.12 0.10 35.23
C ARG A 219 -4.93 -1.06 34.63
N GLU A 220 -4.65 -2.26 35.09
CA GLU A 220 -5.31 -3.50 34.68
C GLU A 220 -6.35 -3.92 35.74
N GLU A 221 -6.60 -5.21 35.88
CA GLU A 221 -7.58 -5.72 36.84
C GLU A 221 -7.17 -5.55 38.31
N LEU A 222 -8.16 -5.73 39.18
CA LEU A 222 -7.97 -5.75 40.62
C LEU A 222 -7.08 -6.94 41.02
N LYS A 223 -5.93 -6.64 41.64
CA LYS A 223 -5.03 -7.66 42.20
C LYS A 223 -5.53 -8.15 43.56
N GLN A 224 -5.87 -7.21 44.44
CA GLN A 224 -6.32 -7.50 45.80
C GLN A 224 -7.35 -6.46 46.23
N ASN A 225 -8.52 -6.95 46.63
CA ASN A 225 -9.56 -6.15 47.27
C ASN A 225 -9.17 -5.96 48.75
N CYS A 226 -8.97 -4.72 49.19
CA CYS A 226 -8.67 -4.40 50.58
C CYS A 226 -9.93 -4.14 51.43
N GLN A 227 -11.14 -4.35 50.89
CA GLN A 227 -12.45 -4.09 51.52
C GLN A 227 -12.48 -4.11 53.06
N ALA A 228 -13.02 -3.03 53.62
CA ALA A 228 -13.37 -2.90 55.01
C ALA A 228 -14.49 -3.87 55.42
N THR A 229 -14.16 -5.00 56.07
CA THR A 229 -15.18 -5.71 56.86
C THR A 229 -15.47 -4.91 58.12
N CYS A 230 -16.52 -4.09 58.09
CA CYS A 230 -17.00 -3.35 59.26
C CYS A 230 -17.73 -4.31 60.21
N PHE A 231 -16.99 -4.86 61.19
CA PHE A 231 -17.56 -5.34 62.45
C PHE A 231 -17.41 -4.23 63.50
N PRO A 232 -18.29 -4.15 64.52
CA PRO A 232 -18.20 -3.07 65.51
C PRO A 232 -16.84 -3.12 66.20
N GLY A 233 -15.98 -2.14 65.94
CA GLY A 233 -14.69 -1.95 66.63
C GLY A 233 -13.41 -2.09 65.80
N VAL A 234 -13.47 -2.25 64.47
CA VAL A 234 -12.27 -2.30 63.60
C VAL A 234 -12.43 -1.33 62.42
N LEU A 235 -11.49 -0.40 62.23
CA LEU A 235 -11.40 0.42 61.02
C LEU A 235 -10.88 -0.45 59.85
N GLY A 236 -11.45 -0.26 58.66
CA GLY A 236 -11.18 -1.08 57.48
C GLY A 236 -9.71 -1.15 57.08
N ASN A 237 -9.33 -2.24 56.42
CA ASN A 237 -8.06 -2.33 55.71
C ASN A 237 -8.09 -1.32 54.55
N GLY A 238 -7.00 -0.59 54.37
CA GLY A 238 -6.81 0.33 53.26
C GLY A 238 -5.44 0.10 52.65
N CYS A 239 -5.29 0.43 51.37
CA CYS A 239 -4.00 0.39 50.71
C CYS A 239 -3.27 1.72 50.97
N GLU A 240 -2.24 1.74 51.83
CA GLU A 240 -1.46 2.96 52.08
C GLU A 240 -0.55 3.31 50.90
N SER A 241 -0.66 4.55 50.40
CA SER A 241 0.15 5.09 49.31
C SER A 241 1.57 5.46 49.77
N GLY A 242 2.35 4.45 50.14
CA GLY A 242 3.80 4.52 50.34
C GLY A 242 4.50 3.56 49.39
N THR A 243 5.65 3.95 48.81
CA THR A 243 6.47 3.10 47.94
C THR A 243 7.03 1.91 48.73
N TYR A 244 6.24 0.85 48.89
CA TYR A 244 6.71 -0.43 49.41
C TYR A 244 7.07 -1.33 48.24
N GLN A 245 8.37 -1.51 48.00
CA GLN A 245 8.89 -2.69 47.31
C GLN A 245 8.68 -3.88 48.25
N CYS A 246 7.48 -4.47 48.25
CA CYS A 246 7.18 -5.60 49.12
C CYS A 246 7.92 -6.86 48.62
N PRO A 247 8.60 -7.61 49.50
CA PRO A 247 9.11 -8.95 49.16
C PRO A 247 7.96 -9.82 48.66
N ALA A 248 8.25 -10.75 47.74
CA ALA A 248 7.28 -11.74 47.28
C ALA A 248 6.66 -12.46 48.49
N GLY A 249 5.37 -12.19 48.78
CA GLY A 249 4.60 -12.88 49.82
C GLY A 249 4.06 -12.05 50.99
N SER A 250 4.20 -10.72 51.04
CA SER A 250 3.54 -9.88 52.07
C SER A 250 2.33 -9.11 51.54
N ASP A 251 1.19 -9.20 52.25
CA ASP A 251 -0.05 -8.45 51.96
C ASP A 251 0.16 -6.93 52.10
N ILE A 252 -0.34 -6.16 51.14
CA ILE A 252 -0.17 -4.68 51.06
C ILE A 252 -1.38 -3.95 51.66
N CYS A 253 -2.51 -4.63 51.80
CA CYS A 253 -3.64 -4.12 52.56
C CYS A 253 -3.22 -4.08 54.04
N ILE A 254 -3.08 -2.88 54.60
CA ILE A 254 -2.74 -2.73 56.02
C ILE A 254 -3.93 -2.17 56.79
N GLY A 255 -4.14 -2.72 57.98
CA GLY A 255 -5.13 -2.22 58.92
C GLY A 255 -4.54 -1.04 59.69
N LEU A 256 -5.25 0.09 59.70
CA LEU A 256 -4.95 1.19 60.62
C LEU A 256 -5.15 0.68 62.06
N GLN A 257 -4.23 1.04 62.98
CA GLN A 257 -4.22 0.63 64.39
C GLN A 257 -5.59 0.73 65.12
N PRO A 258 -5.80 -0.07 66.19
CA PRO A 258 -7.13 -0.36 66.75
C PRO A 258 -7.87 0.87 67.31
N CYS A 259 -9.18 0.93 67.07
CA CYS A 259 -10.07 1.85 67.78
C CYS A 259 -10.06 1.54 69.28
N SER A 260 -9.78 2.55 70.11
CA SER A 260 -10.03 2.44 71.55
C SER A 260 -11.52 2.16 71.79
N PRO A 261 -11.87 1.26 72.74
CA PRO A 261 -13.26 0.92 73.02
C PRO A 261 -14.04 2.14 73.54
N PRO A 262 -15.36 2.20 73.35
CA PRO A 262 -16.18 3.25 73.95
C PRO A 262 -15.99 3.22 75.46
N GLN A 263 -15.60 4.36 76.04
CA GLN A 263 -15.73 4.57 77.47
C GLN A 263 -17.23 4.54 77.77
N TYR A 264 -17.66 3.54 78.54
CA TYR A 264 -19.03 3.33 79.00
C TYR A 264 -19.61 4.57 79.68
#